data_AF-A0A1H3SPT4-F1
#
_entry.id   AF-A0A1H3SPT4-F1
#
_cell.length_a   1.000
_cell.length_b   1.000
_cell.length_c   1.000
_cell.angle_alpha   90.00
_cell.angle_beta   90.00
_cell.angle_gamma   90.00
#
_symmetry.space_group_name_H-M   'P 1'
#
loop_
_entity.id
_entity.type
_entity.pdbx_description
1 polymer ?
#
loop_
_entity_poly.entity_id
_entity_poly.type
_entity_poly.pdbx_seq_one_letter_code
_entity_poly.pdbx_strand_id
1 'polypeptide(L)'
;MRERRATEDAFRAVLDRLAALVPAEAVDWCDAELAHAPADPVLLGLRSLAEYFAQRYEAAAGSAAQARASAAAAPACVASAGDGARPDPLSRMLALAVSGLARSGTVTAADAGVGVGADHLAIACAERGSLDEIAPGIRAVVAHVLTEAALACGRLELAESIVERSDALPESLLPSGDSGSPYLGMMRVTRVRLLAFRGRIAEAVALGEKAAAEAEGPAMRLLAEATLCLAQGNAAERGTVRGLAEKVTRTVGSPDDRVSSGCYLLVAYGLVATADLDAAAHFVLAAGGAGAAEGPGELAGLPVIDRALGFELLVASALAADDVEAAAAWQEQARSIAPDPIARSIVDRLDSRVALARGNAGDALGFAESAIAGAQAEGRMVEAAEGEIVRARAQVALRQRGAAQAGLEALAASARPDGYRAAERSAARELRGIGRRLRPRAGSGWEGLSPREQTVALLLVEGFDNAGIAEQLHVSPHTARAHVSRVLAAFGVASRTAAAARLIGLLAVDTVAPAAPLTPRQRDVARHVALGERNDQIAAELGISVKAVEKHMADIRRRWQVSSRVSIARFAAALGPDVAGPQAAGAESAGPDVAE
;
A
#
# COMPACT_ATOMS: atom_id res chain seq x y z
N MET A 1 -33.50 -16.24 -24.82
CA MET A 1 -33.52 -14.77 -25.04
C MET A 1 -34.42 -14.03 -24.07
N ARG A 2 -35.72 -14.39 -23.91
CA ARG A 2 -36.61 -13.73 -22.93
C ARG A 2 -36.17 -13.90 -21.47
N GLU A 3 -35.86 -15.13 -21.07
CA GLU A 3 -35.37 -15.46 -19.72
C GLU A 3 -34.05 -14.74 -19.39
N ARG A 4 -33.07 -14.81 -20.30
CA ARG A 4 -31.83 -14.03 -20.21
C ARG A 4 -32.05 -12.52 -20.03
N ARG A 5 -33.01 -11.93 -20.76
CA ARG A 5 -33.33 -10.51 -20.65
C ARG A 5 -33.93 -10.18 -19.28
N ALA A 6 -34.84 -11.02 -18.78
CA ALA A 6 -35.39 -10.87 -17.43
C ALA A 6 -34.31 -10.95 -16.34
N THR A 7 -33.35 -11.86 -16.47
CA THR A 7 -32.19 -11.94 -15.56
C THR A 7 -31.34 -10.67 -15.62
N GLU A 8 -30.99 -10.18 -16.82
CA GLU A 8 -30.21 -8.94 -16.98
C GLU A 8 -30.94 -7.72 -16.41
N ASP A 9 -32.27 -7.65 -16.56
CA ASP A 9 -33.12 -6.58 -16.01
C ASP A 9 -33.16 -6.65 -14.46
N ALA A 10 -33.23 -7.85 -13.87
CA ALA A 10 -33.19 -8.03 -12.42
C ALA A 10 -31.86 -7.59 -11.80
N PHE A 11 -30.74 -7.99 -12.42
CA PHE A 11 -29.42 -7.51 -12.00
C PHE A 11 -29.34 -5.98 -12.09
N ARG A 12 -29.78 -5.38 -13.20
CA ARG A 12 -29.75 -3.91 -13.35
C ARG A 12 -30.55 -3.21 -12.25
N ALA A 13 -31.78 -3.67 -11.99
CA ALA A 13 -32.66 -3.06 -11.00
C ALA A 13 -32.02 -3.02 -9.59
N VAL A 14 -31.30 -4.06 -9.21
CA VAL A 14 -30.60 -4.14 -7.92
C VAL A 14 -29.31 -3.33 -7.93
N LEU A 15 -28.46 -3.49 -8.96
CA LEU A 15 -27.15 -2.84 -9.03
C LEU A 15 -27.25 -1.31 -9.13
N ASP A 16 -28.23 -0.77 -9.85
CA ASP A 16 -28.41 0.68 -9.95
C ASP A 16 -28.80 1.29 -8.59
N ARG A 17 -29.63 0.60 -7.81
CA ARG A 17 -29.99 0.99 -6.43
C ARG A 17 -28.81 0.90 -5.47
N LEU A 18 -27.99 -0.15 -5.58
CA LEU A 18 -26.76 -0.28 -4.80
C LEU A 18 -25.75 0.82 -5.16
N ALA A 19 -25.60 1.17 -6.44
CA ALA A 19 -24.72 2.25 -6.87
C ALA A 19 -25.22 3.64 -6.45
N ALA A 20 -26.54 3.82 -6.35
CA ALA A 20 -27.18 5.01 -5.80
C ALA A 20 -27.18 5.07 -4.25
N LEU A 21 -26.64 4.05 -3.57
CA LEU A 21 -26.57 3.92 -2.11
C LEU A 21 -27.94 3.89 -1.42
N VAL A 22 -28.91 3.22 -2.05
CA VAL A 22 -30.24 2.98 -1.47
C VAL A 22 -30.51 1.46 -1.35
N PRO A 23 -29.74 0.73 -0.54
CA PRO A 23 -29.83 -0.73 -0.47
C PRO A 23 -31.18 -1.21 0.09
N ALA A 24 -31.86 -0.43 0.93
CA ALA A 24 -33.20 -0.75 1.41
C ALA A 24 -34.22 -0.86 0.26
N GLU A 25 -34.19 0.07 -0.69
CA GLU A 25 -35.07 0.02 -1.87
C GLU A 25 -34.78 -1.20 -2.76
N ALA A 26 -33.53 -1.68 -2.76
CA ALA A 26 -33.16 -2.90 -3.48
C ALA A 26 -33.74 -4.15 -2.81
N VAL A 27 -33.79 -4.18 -1.47
CA VAL A 27 -34.47 -5.25 -0.72
C VAL A 27 -35.96 -5.24 -1.02
N ASP A 28 -36.62 -4.08 -0.93
CA ASP A 28 -38.06 -3.94 -1.17
C ASP A 28 -38.44 -4.37 -2.60
N TRP A 29 -37.59 -4.04 -3.59
CA TRP A 29 -37.77 -4.50 -4.97
C TRP A 29 -37.65 -6.03 -5.08
N CYS A 30 -36.64 -6.64 -4.46
CA CYS A 30 -36.47 -8.09 -4.46
C CYS A 30 -37.66 -8.80 -3.78
N ASP A 31 -38.18 -8.25 -2.67
CA ASP A 31 -39.34 -8.81 -1.97
C ASP A 31 -40.60 -8.83 -2.86
N ALA A 32 -40.82 -7.77 -3.63
CA ALA A 32 -41.93 -7.70 -4.59
C ALA A 32 -41.81 -8.73 -5.73
N GLU A 33 -40.61 -8.95 -6.26
CA GLU A 33 -40.39 -9.95 -7.31
C GLU A 33 -40.50 -11.39 -6.76
N LEU A 34 -39.95 -11.65 -5.57
CA LEU A 34 -40.03 -12.96 -4.91
C LEU A 34 -41.45 -13.34 -4.48
N ALA A 35 -42.36 -12.38 -4.28
CA ALA A 35 -43.78 -12.67 -4.07
C ALA A 35 -44.40 -13.43 -5.25
N HIS A 36 -43.87 -13.24 -6.47
CA HIS A 36 -44.31 -13.93 -7.68
C HIS A 36 -43.48 -15.18 -7.99
N ALA A 37 -42.21 -15.21 -7.57
CA ALA A 37 -41.26 -16.31 -7.83
C ALA A 37 -40.45 -16.69 -6.57
N PRO A 38 -41.07 -17.29 -5.54
CA PRO A 38 -40.48 -17.41 -4.19
C PRO A 38 -39.28 -18.34 -4.10
N ALA A 39 -39.07 -19.21 -5.08
CA ALA A 39 -37.96 -20.15 -5.12
C ALA A 39 -36.88 -19.77 -6.16
N ASP A 40 -36.97 -18.60 -6.78
CA ASP A 40 -35.99 -18.16 -7.79
C ASP A 40 -34.60 -17.95 -7.13
N PRO A 41 -33.59 -18.76 -7.49
CA PRO A 41 -32.28 -18.70 -6.83
C PRO A 41 -31.52 -17.41 -7.14
N VAL A 42 -31.76 -16.77 -8.28
CA VAL A 42 -31.09 -15.52 -8.67
C VAL A 42 -31.67 -14.36 -7.87
N LEU A 43 -33.00 -14.26 -7.77
CA LEU A 43 -33.66 -13.21 -6.97
C LEU A 43 -33.31 -13.35 -5.48
N LEU A 44 -33.26 -14.57 -4.94
CA LEU A 44 -32.80 -14.82 -3.57
C LEU A 44 -31.33 -14.41 -3.37
N GLY A 45 -30.48 -14.67 -4.36
CA GLY A 45 -29.08 -14.23 -4.35
C GLY A 45 -28.94 -12.70 -4.36
N LEU A 46 -29.67 -12.02 -5.24
CA LEU A 46 -29.69 -10.55 -5.33
C LEU A 46 -30.27 -9.91 -4.05
N ARG A 47 -31.28 -10.52 -3.44
CA ARG A 47 -31.82 -10.10 -2.14
C ARG A 47 -30.76 -10.19 -1.05
N SER A 48 -30.04 -11.31 -0.96
CA SER A 48 -28.95 -11.48 0.01
C SER A 48 -27.87 -10.40 -0.16
N LEU A 49 -27.52 -10.05 -1.40
CA LEU A 49 -26.60 -8.95 -1.69
C LEU A 49 -27.14 -7.61 -1.18
N ALA A 50 -28.40 -7.28 -1.48
CA ALA A 50 -29.05 -6.05 -1.03
C ALA A 50 -29.14 -5.96 0.50
N GLU A 51 -29.53 -7.06 1.17
CA GLU A 51 -29.58 -7.16 2.64
C GLU A 51 -28.21 -6.94 3.27
N TYR A 52 -27.14 -7.47 2.67
CA TYR A 52 -25.77 -7.24 3.14
C TYR A 52 -25.36 -5.77 3.05
N PHE A 53 -25.66 -5.09 1.94
CA PHE A 53 -25.39 -3.65 1.80
C PHE A 53 -26.27 -2.79 2.73
N ALA A 54 -27.45 -3.28 3.11
CA ALA A 54 -28.30 -2.67 4.12
C ALA A 54 -27.90 -3.03 5.58
N GLN A 55 -26.73 -3.65 5.78
CA GLN A 55 -26.23 -4.12 7.09
C GLN A 55 -27.16 -5.12 7.83
N ARG A 56 -28.02 -5.84 7.09
CA ARG A 56 -28.91 -6.87 7.64
C ARG A 56 -28.25 -8.25 7.52
N TYR A 57 -27.13 -8.46 8.21
CA TYR A 57 -26.27 -9.63 8.00
C TYR A 57 -26.92 -10.99 8.26
N GLU A 58 -27.76 -11.10 9.30
CA GLU A 58 -28.49 -12.34 9.58
C GLU A 58 -29.53 -12.65 8.49
N ALA A 59 -30.26 -11.63 8.03
CA ALA A 59 -31.21 -11.77 6.92
C ALA A 59 -30.47 -12.16 5.63
N ALA A 60 -29.35 -11.50 5.33
CA ALA A 60 -28.50 -11.81 4.19
C ALA A 60 -28.03 -13.27 4.21
N ALA A 61 -27.65 -13.80 5.38
CA ALA A 61 -27.27 -15.20 5.55
C ALA A 61 -28.45 -16.16 5.30
N GLY A 62 -29.65 -15.81 5.78
CA GLY A 62 -30.88 -16.54 5.50
C GLY A 62 -31.21 -16.61 4.01
N SER A 63 -31.24 -15.46 3.33
CA SER A 63 -31.47 -15.38 1.88
C SER A 63 -30.39 -16.13 1.08
N ALA A 64 -29.12 -16.08 1.50
CA ALA A 64 -28.04 -16.84 0.88
C ALA A 64 -28.23 -18.36 1.02
N ALA A 65 -28.68 -18.82 2.18
CA ALA A 65 -28.99 -20.24 2.41
C ALA A 65 -30.15 -20.72 1.54
N GLN A 66 -31.20 -19.90 1.41
CA GLN A 66 -32.33 -20.17 0.51
C GLN A 66 -31.88 -20.22 -0.96
N ALA A 67 -31.07 -19.25 -1.40
CA ALA A 67 -30.52 -19.22 -2.75
C ALA A 67 -29.73 -20.50 -3.08
N ARG A 68 -28.90 -20.99 -2.13
CA ARG A 68 -28.15 -22.25 -2.29
C ARG A 68 -29.07 -23.46 -2.39
N ALA A 69 -30.09 -23.54 -1.54
CA ALA A 69 -31.06 -24.64 -1.56
C ALA A 69 -31.83 -24.67 -2.89
N SER A 70 -32.32 -23.51 -3.35
CA SER A 70 -33.01 -23.37 -4.64
C SER A 70 -32.10 -23.69 -5.82
N ALA A 71 -30.84 -23.21 -5.82
CA ALA A 71 -29.89 -23.48 -6.89
C ALA A 71 -29.54 -24.97 -7.00
N ALA A 72 -29.51 -25.70 -5.89
CA ALA A 72 -29.29 -27.14 -5.87
C ALA A 72 -30.51 -27.95 -6.35
N ALA A 73 -31.72 -27.40 -6.18
CA ALA A 73 -32.97 -28.05 -6.56
C ALA A 73 -33.40 -27.77 -8.01
N ALA A 74 -32.86 -26.73 -8.66
CA ALA A 74 -33.21 -26.35 -10.02
C ALA A 74 -32.77 -27.42 -11.04
N PRO A 75 -33.67 -27.96 -11.88
CA PRO A 75 -33.30 -28.92 -12.92
C PRO A 75 -32.42 -28.25 -13.99
N ALA A 76 -31.35 -28.93 -14.42
CA ALA A 76 -30.45 -28.45 -15.46
C ALA A 76 -31.22 -28.23 -16.78
N CYS A 77 -31.35 -26.98 -17.20
CA CYS A 77 -31.88 -26.65 -18.52
C CYS A 77 -30.86 -27.07 -19.61
N VAL A 78 -31.08 -28.25 -20.20
CA VAL A 78 -30.53 -28.77 -21.46
C VAL A 78 -29.07 -29.28 -21.43
N ALA A 79 -28.86 -30.58 -21.21
CA ALA A 79 -28.10 -31.47 -22.10
C ALA A 79 -28.23 -32.96 -21.68
N SER A 80 -28.19 -33.83 -22.69
CA SER A 80 -28.40 -35.28 -22.73
C SER A 80 -28.10 -36.11 -21.47
N ALA A 81 -29.04 -37.04 -21.20
CA ALA A 81 -28.90 -38.17 -20.29
C ALA A 81 -27.51 -38.84 -20.37
N GLY A 82 -26.78 -38.83 -19.25
CA GLY A 82 -25.52 -39.57 -19.11
C GLY A 82 -24.62 -39.11 -17.96
N ASP A 83 -24.70 -37.84 -17.56
CA ASP A 83 -23.90 -37.28 -16.47
C ASP A 83 -24.85 -36.58 -15.48
N GLY A 84 -24.60 -36.69 -14.17
CA GLY A 84 -25.49 -36.14 -13.14
C GLY A 84 -25.82 -34.67 -13.41
N ALA A 85 -27.10 -34.28 -13.29
CA ALA A 85 -27.55 -32.93 -13.62
C ALA A 85 -26.76 -31.88 -12.81
N ARG A 86 -25.84 -31.17 -13.46
CA ARG A 86 -25.05 -30.09 -12.84
C ARG A 86 -25.97 -28.87 -12.63
N PRO A 87 -25.94 -28.21 -11.45
CA PRO A 87 -26.73 -27.01 -11.20
C PRO A 87 -26.42 -25.90 -12.20
N ASP A 88 -27.40 -25.01 -12.46
CA ASP A 88 -27.20 -23.81 -13.28
C ASP A 88 -25.98 -22.99 -12.79
N PRO A 89 -24.97 -22.74 -13.65
CA PRO A 89 -23.73 -22.08 -13.27
C PRO A 89 -23.94 -20.70 -12.63
N LEU A 90 -24.88 -19.90 -13.15
CA LEU A 90 -25.16 -18.57 -12.61
C LEU A 90 -25.71 -18.64 -11.19
N SER A 91 -26.81 -19.38 -11.02
CA SER A 91 -27.48 -19.55 -9.73
C SER A 91 -26.54 -20.10 -8.67
N ARG A 92 -25.72 -21.09 -9.03
CA ARG A 92 -24.74 -21.72 -8.12
C ARG A 92 -23.62 -20.76 -7.73
N MET A 93 -22.99 -20.11 -8.70
CA MET A 93 -21.86 -19.21 -8.42
C MET A 93 -22.30 -17.96 -7.64
N LEU A 94 -23.47 -17.39 -7.97
CA LEU A 94 -24.05 -16.27 -7.22
C LEU A 94 -24.35 -16.69 -5.78
N ALA A 95 -25.02 -17.83 -5.56
CA ALA A 95 -25.36 -18.32 -4.23
C ALA A 95 -24.12 -18.57 -3.35
N LEU A 96 -23.04 -19.12 -3.92
CA LEU A 96 -21.76 -19.27 -3.21
C LEU A 96 -21.13 -17.92 -2.86
N ALA A 97 -21.15 -16.97 -3.80
CA ALA A 97 -20.59 -15.63 -3.61
C ALA A 97 -21.27 -14.87 -2.46
N VAL A 98 -22.61 -14.80 -2.49
CA VAL A 98 -23.37 -14.10 -1.44
C VAL A 98 -23.35 -14.84 -0.10
N SER A 99 -23.18 -16.17 -0.10
CA SER A 99 -22.96 -16.93 1.13
C SER A 99 -21.62 -16.58 1.79
N GLY A 100 -20.56 -16.44 0.99
CA GLY A 100 -19.27 -15.96 1.48
C GLY A 100 -19.35 -14.54 2.02
N LEU A 101 -20.06 -13.66 1.31
CA LEU A 101 -20.25 -12.26 1.72
C LEU A 101 -21.04 -12.17 3.04
N ALA A 102 -22.18 -12.87 3.14
CA ALA A 102 -23.00 -12.87 4.35
C ALA A 102 -22.27 -13.44 5.58
N ARG A 103 -21.39 -14.44 5.39
CA ARG A 103 -20.56 -14.99 6.47
C ARG A 103 -19.66 -13.92 7.10
N SER A 104 -19.17 -12.95 6.33
CA SER A 104 -18.31 -11.89 6.86
C SER A 104 -19.00 -10.96 7.88
N GLY A 105 -20.34 -10.93 7.89
CA GLY A 105 -21.14 -10.11 8.81
C GLY A 105 -21.48 -10.78 10.14
N THR A 106 -21.39 -12.12 10.22
CA THR A 106 -21.83 -12.89 11.39
C THR A 106 -20.63 -13.61 12.02
N VAL A 107 -20.52 -13.55 13.35
CA VAL A 107 -19.43 -14.25 14.06
C VAL A 107 -19.74 -15.73 14.03
N THR A 108 -18.82 -16.54 13.51
CA THR A 108 -18.92 -17.99 13.58
C THR A 108 -17.99 -18.48 14.68
N ALA A 109 -18.50 -19.29 15.61
CA ALA A 109 -17.62 -20.02 16.52
C ALA A 109 -16.73 -20.94 15.68
N ALA A 110 -15.42 -20.96 15.93
CA ALA A 110 -14.60 -22.07 15.45
C ALA A 110 -15.16 -23.34 16.08
N ASP A 111 -15.91 -24.14 15.33
CA ASP A 111 -16.39 -25.43 15.81
C ASP A 111 -15.20 -26.28 16.22
N ALA A 112 -15.09 -26.48 17.52
CA ALA A 112 -14.37 -27.60 18.10
C ALA A 112 -15.04 -28.89 17.61
N GLY A 113 -14.57 -29.41 16.48
CA GLY A 113 -14.64 -30.85 16.16
C GLY A 113 -15.95 -31.45 15.68
N VAL A 114 -16.99 -30.70 15.29
CA VAL A 114 -18.20 -31.30 14.69
C VAL A 114 -18.74 -30.45 13.53
N GLY A 115 -18.50 -30.89 12.28
CA GLY A 115 -19.30 -30.51 11.11
C GLY A 115 -19.08 -29.10 10.55
N VAL A 116 -17.93 -28.89 9.90
CA VAL A 116 -17.60 -27.73 9.03
C VAL A 116 -18.82 -27.27 8.21
N GLY A 117 -19.37 -26.09 8.52
CA GLY A 117 -20.10 -25.32 7.53
C GLY A 117 -19.18 -25.14 6.32
N ALA A 118 -19.60 -25.64 5.15
CA ALA A 118 -18.76 -25.69 3.97
C ALA A 118 -18.16 -24.30 3.64
N ASP A 119 -16.84 -24.21 3.46
CA ASP A 119 -16.18 -22.98 3.02
C ASP A 119 -16.62 -22.64 1.59
N HIS A 120 -17.70 -21.86 1.49
CA HIS A 120 -18.33 -21.52 0.22
C HIS A 120 -17.41 -20.73 -0.72
N LEU A 121 -16.45 -19.97 -0.17
CA LEU A 121 -15.46 -19.26 -0.96
C LEU A 121 -14.42 -20.22 -1.54
N ALA A 122 -13.97 -21.22 -0.77
CA ALA A 122 -13.11 -22.27 -1.30
C ALA A 122 -13.83 -23.11 -2.37
N ILE A 123 -15.11 -23.42 -2.18
CA ILE A 123 -15.93 -24.12 -3.19
C ILE A 123 -16.06 -23.27 -4.46
N ALA A 124 -16.43 -21.99 -4.33
CA ALA A 124 -16.52 -21.08 -5.47
C ALA A 124 -15.16 -20.95 -6.20
N CYS A 125 -14.07 -20.93 -5.44
CA CYS A 125 -12.73 -20.95 -6.03
C CYS A 125 -12.49 -22.24 -6.82
N ALA A 126 -12.78 -23.41 -6.26
CA ALA A 126 -12.59 -24.68 -6.97
C ALA A 126 -13.43 -24.77 -8.25
N GLU A 127 -14.62 -24.18 -8.23
CA GLU A 127 -15.58 -24.22 -9.33
C GLU A 127 -15.53 -23.01 -10.25
N ARG A 128 -14.55 -22.11 -10.09
CA ARG A 128 -14.43 -20.84 -10.82
C ARG A 128 -14.41 -20.95 -12.36
N GLY A 129 -14.20 -22.14 -12.92
CA GLY A 129 -14.38 -22.40 -14.36
C GLY A 129 -15.85 -22.27 -14.82
N SER A 130 -16.82 -22.48 -13.92
CA SER A 130 -18.25 -22.24 -14.17
C SER A 130 -18.57 -20.79 -14.51
N LEU A 131 -17.71 -19.84 -14.13
CA LEU A 131 -17.91 -18.43 -14.50
C LEU A 131 -17.87 -18.24 -16.01
N ASP A 132 -17.09 -19.03 -16.74
CA ASP A 132 -16.92 -18.90 -18.19
C ASP A 132 -18.22 -19.25 -18.96
N GLU A 133 -19.12 -19.99 -18.32
CA GLU A 133 -20.45 -20.37 -18.83
C GLU A 133 -21.49 -19.23 -18.66
N ILE A 134 -21.17 -18.18 -17.89
CA ILE A 134 -22.06 -17.05 -17.59
C ILE A 134 -21.86 -15.91 -18.60
N ALA A 135 -22.96 -15.24 -18.96
CA ALA A 135 -22.94 -14.06 -19.82
C ALA A 135 -21.96 -12.98 -19.32
N PRO A 136 -21.13 -12.35 -20.18
CA PRO A 136 -19.99 -11.52 -19.74
C PRO A 136 -20.30 -10.41 -18.72
N GLY A 137 -21.42 -9.68 -18.88
CA GLY A 137 -21.83 -8.63 -17.95
C GLY A 137 -22.15 -9.18 -16.56
N ILE A 138 -22.97 -10.24 -16.49
CA ILE A 138 -23.34 -10.89 -15.23
C ILE A 138 -22.12 -11.59 -14.61
N ARG A 139 -21.28 -12.23 -15.43
CA ARG A 139 -20.01 -12.86 -15.01
C ARG A 139 -19.13 -11.86 -14.27
N ALA A 140 -18.98 -10.65 -14.79
CA ALA A 140 -18.19 -9.60 -14.16
C ALA A 140 -18.77 -9.22 -12.78
N VAL A 141 -20.10 -9.14 -12.65
CA VAL A 141 -20.78 -8.89 -11.36
C VAL A 141 -20.50 -10.02 -10.37
N VAL A 142 -20.74 -11.27 -10.76
CA VAL A 142 -20.54 -12.43 -9.87
C VAL A 142 -19.08 -12.55 -9.43
N ALA A 143 -18.13 -12.35 -10.35
CA ALA A 143 -16.70 -12.31 -10.02
C ALA A 143 -16.36 -11.17 -9.04
N HIS A 144 -16.98 -10.00 -9.19
CA HIS A 144 -16.83 -8.91 -8.25
C HIS A 144 -17.43 -9.22 -6.87
N VAL A 145 -18.63 -9.82 -6.79
CA VAL A 145 -19.23 -10.23 -5.50
C VAL A 145 -18.36 -11.27 -4.80
N LEU A 146 -17.78 -12.23 -5.55
CA LEU A 146 -16.79 -13.18 -5.02
C LEU A 146 -15.54 -12.47 -4.49
N THR A 147 -15.05 -11.47 -5.23
CA THR A 147 -13.89 -10.66 -4.81
C THR A 147 -14.20 -9.90 -3.53
N GLU A 148 -15.36 -9.24 -3.43
CA GLU A 148 -15.78 -8.50 -2.24
C GLU A 148 -15.97 -9.44 -1.04
N ALA A 149 -16.54 -10.63 -1.26
CA ALA A 149 -16.72 -11.64 -0.22
C ALA A 149 -15.37 -12.15 0.31
N ALA A 150 -14.41 -12.43 -0.58
CA ALA A 150 -13.06 -12.81 -0.20
C ALA A 150 -12.33 -11.70 0.56
N LEU A 151 -12.46 -10.44 0.10
CA LEU A 151 -11.92 -9.27 0.79
C LEU A 151 -12.51 -9.12 2.20
N ALA A 152 -13.84 -9.19 2.34
CA ALA A 152 -14.55 -9.06 3.62
C ALA A 152 -14.25 -10.22 4.58
N CYS A 153 -13.86 -11.38 4.07
CA CYS A 153 -13.36 -12.51 4.86
C CYS A 153 -11.84 -12.49 5.10
N GLY A 154 -11.13 -11.45 4.69
CA GLY A 154 -9.67 -11.34 4.86
C GLY A 154 -8.83 -12.27 3.98
N ARG A 155 -9.42 -12.91 2.97
CA ARG A 155 -8.76 -13.89 2.07
C ARG A 155 -8.19 -13.20 0.83
N LEU A 156 -7.15 -12.39 1.01
CA LEU A 156 -6.69 -11.47 -0.04
C LEU A 156 -6.07 -12.19 -1.25
N GLU A 157 -5.39 -13.32 -1.05
CA GLU A 157 -4.85 -14.12 -2.16
C GLU A 157 -5.97 -14.70 -3.04
N LEU A 158 -7.06 -15.14 -2.41
CA LEU A 158 -8.23 -15.61 -3.14
C LEU A 158 -8.86 -14.47 -3.96
N ALA A 159 -9.04 -13.29 -3.35
CA ALA A 159 -9.55 -12.11 -4.03
C ALA A 159 -8.68 -11.72 -5.24
N GLU A 160 -7.35 -11.72 -5.09
CA GLU A 160 -6.39 -11.45 -6.17
C GLU A 160 -6.52 -12.48 -7.30
N SER A 161 -6.59 -13.77 -6.98
CA SER A 161 -6.74 -14.83 -7.99
C SER A 161 -8.03 -14.70 -8.81
N ILE A 162 -9.12 -14.19 -8.22
CA ILE A 162 -10.38 -13.95 -8.92
C ILE A 162 -10.23 -12.74 -9.86
N VAL A 163 -9.59 -11.66 -9.39
CA VAL A 163 -9.37 -10.45 -10.18
C VAL A 163 -8.41 -10.70 -11.35
N GLU A 164 -7.34 -11.48 -11.16
CA GLU A 164 -6.35 -11.79 -12.22
C GLU A 164 -6.94 -12.65 -13.34
N ARG A 165 -7.88 -13.54 -13.02
CA ARG A 165 -8.59 -14.34 -14.03
C ARG A 165 -9.75 -13.59 -14.68
N SER A 166 -10.28 -12.57 -13.99
CA SER A 166 -11.30 -11.71 -14.56
C SER A 166 -10.62 -10.75 -15.55
N ASP A 167 -11.15 -10.64 -16.77
CA ASP A 167 -10.67 -9.66 -17.74
C ASP A 167 -10.65 -8.22 -17.15
N ALA A 168 -10.07 -7.27 -17.89
CA ALA A 168 -10.24 -5.84 -17.60
C ALA A 168 -11.74 -5.53 -17.39
N LEU A 169 -12.05 -4.64 -16.44
CA LEU A 169 -13.43 -4.22 -16.24
C LEU A 169 -14.01 -3.72 -17.56
N PRO A 170 -15.22 -4.17 -17.95
CA PRO A 170 -15.80 -3.74 -19.21
C PRO A 170 -16.10 -2.24 -19.19
N GLU A 171 -16.09 -1.60 -20.36
CA GLU A 171 -16.46 -0.19 -20.49
C GLU A 171 -17.93 0.06 -20.12
N SER A 172 -18.80 -0.94 -20.33
CA SER A 172 -20.20 -0.91 -19.93
C SER A 172 -20.63 -2.26 -19.33
N LEU A 173 -21.33 -2.19 -18.20
CA LEU A 173 -21.90 -3.34 -17.51
C LEU A 173 -23.38 -3.42 -17.88
N LEU A 174 -23.82 -4.58 -18.41
CA LEU A 174 -25.20 -4.80 -18.84
C LEU A 174 -25.68 -3.65 -19.77
N PRO A 175 -25.24 -3.54 -21.03
CA PRO A 175 -25.62 -2.41 -21.88
C PRO A 175 -27.10 -2.45 -22.27
N SER A 176 -27.81 -1.34 -22.02
CA SER A 176 -29.16 -1.06 -22.56
C SER A 176 -29.34 0.46 -22.62
N GLY A 177 -29.16 1.07 -23.79
CA GLY A 177 -29.16 2.54 -23.97
C GLY A 177 -27.75 3.16 -24.00
N ASP A 178 -27.68 4.50 -23.98
CA ASP A 178 -26.45 5.30 -24.18
C ASP A 178 -25.61 5.53 -22.91
N SER A 179 -26.10 5.18 -21.71
CA SER A 179 -25.39 5.38 -20.44
C SER A 179 -24.79 4.08 -19.88
N GLY A 180 -23.55 4.14 -19.39
CA GLY A 180 -22.89 3.05 -18.65
C GLY A 180 -23.58 2.73 -17.32
N SER A 181 -23.12 1.68 -16.63
CA SER A 181 -23.65 1.32 -15.30
C SER A 181 -22.84 2.00 -14.19
N PRO A 182 -23.49 2.80 -13.31
CA PRO A 182 -22.83 3.42 -12.16
C PRO A 182 -22.17 2.40 -11.21
N TYR A 183 -22.63 1.15 -11.22
CA TYR A 183 -22.08 0.06 -10.41
C TYR A 183 -20.62 -0.30 -10.76
N LEU A 184 -20.14 0.05 -11.97
CA LEU A 184 -18.72 -0.09 -12.32
C LEU A 184 -17.81 0.67 -11.35
N GLY A 185 -18.29 1.77 -10.76
CA GLY A 185 -17.59 2.50 -9.70
C GLY A 185 -17.29 1.61 -8.47
N MET A 186 -18.27 0.81 -8.01
CA MET A 186 -18.08 -0.13 -6.90
C MET A 186 -17.02 -1.18 -7.22
N MET A 187 -17.01 -1.69 -8.46
CA MET A 187 -16.03 -2.67 -8.90
C MET A 187 -14.62 -2.08 -8.95
N ARG A 188 -14.47 -0.83 -9.40
CA ARG A 188 -13.18 -0.10 -9.42
C ARG A 188 -12.62 0.09 -8.01
N VAL A 189 -13.42 0.62 -7.07
CA VAL A 189 -12.94 0.86 -5.70
C VAL A 189 -12.60 -0.43 -4.97
N THR A 190 -13.24 -1.55 -5.31
CA THR A 190 -12.90 -2.87 -4.78
C THR A 190 -11.51 -3.32 -5.19
N ARG A 191 -11.13 -3.11 -6.46
CA ARG A 191 -9.77 -3.39 -6.95
C ARG A 191 -8.74 -2.49 -6.27
N VAL A 192 -9.07 -1.22 -6.01
CA VAL A 192 -8.20 -0.30 -5.24
C VAL A 192 -7.97 -0.80 -3.82
N ARG A 193 -9.05 -1.16 -3.10
CA ARG A 193 -8.97 -1.71 -1.73
C ARG A 193 -8.13 -2.98 -1.68
N LEU A 194 -8.32 -3.89 -2.64
CA LEU A 194 -7.53 -5.11 -2.75
C LEU A 194 -6.02 -4.82 -2.86
N LEU A 195 -5.63 -3.93 -3.77
CA LEU A 195 -4.22 -3.52 -3.92
C LEU A 195 -3.68 -2.89 -2.63
N ALA A 196 -4.46 -2.02 -1.99
CA ALA A 196 -4.06 -1.36 -0.75
C ALA A 196 -3.81 -2.39 0.38
N PHE A 197 -4.74 -3.32 0.61
CA PHE A 197 -4.61 -4.32 1.67
C PHE A 197 -3.53 -5.39 1.37
N ARG A 198 -3.23 -5.65 0.10
CA ARG A 198 -2.07 -6.46 -0.33
C ARG A 198 -0.73 -5.72 -0.16
N GLY A 199 -0.75 -4.44 0.22
CA GLY A 199 0.45 -3.63 0.41
C GLY A 199 1.00 -2.99 -0.88
N ARG A 200 0.34 -3.17 -2.03
CA ARG A 200 0.67 -2.58 -3.35
C ARG A 200 0.21 -1.12 -3.43
N ILE A 201 0.69 -0.30 -2.50
CA ILE A 201 0.16 1.05 -2.23
C ILE A 201 0.32 2.00 -3.41
N ALA A 202 1.45 1.99 -4.11
CA ALA A 202 1.68 2.86 -5.27
C ALA A 202 0.66 2.59 -6.40
N GLU A 203 0.36 1.32 -6.66
CA GLU A 203 -0.65 0.92 -7.63
C GLU A 203 -2.06 1.26 -7.16
N ALA A 204 -2.34 1.07 -5.87
CA ALA A 204 -3.61 1.45 -5.26
C ALA A 204 -3.88 2.96 -5.38
N VAL A 205 -2.87 3.82 -5.15
CA VAL A 205 -2.99 5.27 -5.32
C VAL A 205 -3.31 5.61 -6.78
N ALA A 206 -2.52 5.10 -7.73
CA ALA A 206 -2.73 5.39 -9.15
C ALA A 206 -4.12 4.94 -9.65
N LEU A 207 -4.55 3.73 -9.24
CA LEU A 207 -5.88 3.24 -9.60
C LEU A 207 -7.00 4.01 -8.87
N GLY A 208 -6.77 4.42 -7.62
CA GLY A 208 -7.71 5.21 -6.83
C GLY A 208 -7.95 6.61 -7.39
N GLU A 209 -6.91 7.30 -7.84
CA GLU A 209 -7.02 8.59 -8.52
C GLU A 209 -7.87 8.48 -9.78
N LYS A 210 -7.63 7.45 -10.58
CA LYS A 210 -8.44 7.15 -11.77
C LYS A 210 -9.89 6.86 -11.40
N ALA A 211 -10.12 6.01 -10.39
CA ALA A 211 -11.47 5.66 -9.94
C ALA A 211 -12.25 6.89 -9.42
N ALA A 212 -11.59 7.81 -8.70
CA ALA A 212 -12.20 9.04 -8.23
C ALA A 212 -12.53 10.02 -9.38
N ALA A 213 -11.66 10.11 -10.39
CA ALA A 213 -11.89 10.95 -11.57
C ALA A 213 -13.05 10.44 -12.45
N GLU A 214 -13.19 9.12 -12.58
CA GLU A 214 -14.24 8.46 -13.37
C GLU A 214 -15.54 8.21 -12.58
N ALA A 215 -15.63 8.64 -11.32
CA ALA A 215 -16.79 8.39 -10.48
C ALA A 215 -17.99 9.25 -10.90
N GLU A 216 -19.09 8.56 -11.24
CA GLU A 216 -20.36 9.16 -11.63
C GLU A 216 -21.29 9.34 -10.42
N GLY A 217 -21.78 10.56 -10.22
CA GLY A 217 -22.66 10.89 -9.10
C GLY A 217 -21.93 11.19 -7.77
N PRO A 218 -22.58 11.93 -6.85
CA PRO A 218 -21.96 12.37 -5.60
C PRO A 218 -21.62 11.20 -4.65
N ALA A 219 -22.51 10.22 -4.58
CA ALA A 219 -22.36 9.01 -3.78
C ALA A 219 -21.11 8.19 -4.16
N MET A 220 -20.98 7.85 -5.44
CA MET A 220 -19.84 7.06 -5.92
C MET A 220 -18.52 7.83 -5.80
N ARG A 221 -18.55 9.14 -6.04
CA ARG A 221 -17.37 10.00 -5.87
C ARG A 221 -16.89 10.01 -4.43
N LEU A 222 -17.80 10.10 -3.47
CA LEU A 222 -17.47 10.03 -2.05
C LEU A 222 -16.81 8.69 -1.69
N LEU A 223 -17.36 7.56 -2.14
CA LEU A 223 -16.79 6.24 -1.88
C LEU A 223 -15.40 6.08 -2.52
N ALA A 224 -15.22 6.56 -3.74
CA ALA A 224 -13.92 6.54 -4.42
C ALA A 224 -12.88 7.40 -3.70
N GLU A 225 -13.26 8.60 -3.24
CA GLU A 225 -12.41 9.48 -2.46
C GLU A 225 -12.04 8.90 -1.07
N ALA A 226 -13.00 8.29 -0.37
CA ALA A 226 -12.73 7.59 0.89
C ALA A 226 -11.76 6.41 0.68
N THR A 227 -11.94 5.67 -0.43
CA THR A 227 -11.02 4.58 -0.81
C THR A 227 -9.62 5.12 -1.14
N LEU A 228 -9.52 6.25 -1.85
CA LEU A 228 -8.26 6.91 -2.12
C LEU A 228 -7.59 7.41 -0.83
N CYS A 229 -8.36 7.86 0.16
CA CYS A 229 -7.86 8.25 1.49
C CYS A 229 -7.11 7.11 2.19
N LEU A 230 -7.63 5.87 2.14
CA LEU A 230 -6.93 4.67 2.63
C LEU A 230 -5.57 4.50 1.95
N ALA A 231 -5.52 4.58 0.62
CA ALA A 231 -4.29 4.38 -0.15
C ALA A 231 -3.27 5.50 0.11
N GLN A 232 -3.71 6.77 0.09
CA GLN A 232 -2.87 7.94 0.33
C GLN A 232 -2.34 8.02 1.78
N GLY A 233 -3.13 7.59 2.76
CA GLY A 233 -2.66 7.45 4.15
C GLY A 233 -1.46 6.50 4.23
N ASN A 234 -1.58 5.33 3.58
CA ASN A 234 -0.49 4.34 3.50
C ASN A 234 0.69 4.83 2.64
N ALA A 235 0.46 5.73 1.68
CA ALA A 235 1.48 6.45 0.92
C ALA A 235 2.09 7.65 1.67
N ALA A 236 1.69 7.88 2.93
CA ALA A 236 2.21 8.92 3.82
C ALA A 236 1.82 10.38 3.50
N GLU A 237 0.73 10.63 2.76
CA GLU A 237 0.28 11.95 2.31
C GLU A 237 -0.68 12.64 3.29
N ARG A 238 -0.15 13.16 4.41
CA ARG A 238 -0.97 13.64 5.54
C ARG A 238 -1.95 14.77 5.21
N GLY A 239 -1.55 15.72 4.35
CA GLY A 239 -2.39 16.88 4.01
C GLY A 239 -3.68 16.47 3.30
N THR A 240 -3.56 15.51 2.38
CA THR A 240 -4.70 14.98 1.60
C THR A 240 -5.67 14.21 2.48
N VAL A 241 -5.16 13.36 3.38
CA VAL A 241 -5.99 12.56 4.30
C VAL A 241 -6.89 13.44 5.18
N ARG A 242 -6.35 14.51 5.77
CA ARG A 242 -7.14 15.40 6.64
C ARG A 242 -8.27 16.11 5.88
N GLY A 243 -7.99 16.63 4.70
CA GLY A 243 -8.99 17.28 3.86
C GLY A 243 -10.10 16.33 3.40
N LEU A 244 -9.75 15.07 3.11
CA LEU A 244 -10.73 14.03 2.76
C LEU A 244 -11.60 13.64 3.96
N ALA A 245 -11.02 13.48 5.16
CA ALA A 245 -11.77 13.18 6.37
C ALA A 245 -12.85 14.25 6.67
N GLU A 246 -12.47 15.53 6.63
CA GLU A 246 -13.40 16.66 6.83
C GLU A 246 -14.50 16.72 5.75
N LYS A 247 -14.19 16.29 4.53
CA LYS A 247 -15.18 16.22 3.44
C LYS A 247 -16.18 15.10 3.71
N VAL A 248 -15.72 13.89 4.06
CA VAL A 248 -16.57 12.74 4.34
C VAL A 248 -17.55 13.03 5.47
N THR A 249 -17.08 13.59 6.61
CA THR A 249 -17.95 13.95 7.73
C THR A 249 -19.05 14.94 7.33
N ARG A 250 -18.71 15.97 6.53
CA ARG A 250 -19.70 16.96 6.07
C ARG A 250 -20.71 16.40 5.07
N THR A 251 -20.30 15.44 4.24
CA THR A 251 -21.17 14.89 3.18
C THR A 251 -22.08 13.78 3.68
N VAL A 252 -21.56 12.88 4.51
CA VAL A 252 -22.33 11.72 5.01
C VAL A 252 -23.18 12.09 6.22
N GLY A 253 -22.66 12.90 7.15
CA GLY A 253 -23.32 13.07 8.45
C GLY A 253 -23.23 11.77 9.25
N SER A 254 -24.36 11.14 9.56
CA SER A 254 -24.41 9.88 10.34
C SER A 254 -24.50 8.67 9.40
N PRO A 255 -23.59 7.68 9.52
CA PRO A 255 -23.68 6.46 8.72
C PRO A 255 -24.80 5.54 9.22
N ASP A 256 -25.60 5.00 8.29
CA ASP A 256 -26.73 4.10 8.54
C ASP A 256 -26.80 2.91 7.57
N ASP A 257 -25.82 2.78 6.67
CA ASP A 257 -25.69 1.69 5.70
C ASP A 257 -24.23 1.22 5.55
N ARG A 258 -24.01 0.14 4.79
CA ARG A 258 -22.68 -0.48 4.62
C ARG A 258 -21.68 0.43 3.93
N VAL A 259 -22.13 1.25 2.98
CA VAL A 259 -21.26 2.12 2.20
C VAL A 259 -20.92 3.38 2.98
N SER A 260 -21.90 4.03 3.61
CA SER A 260 -21.63 5.19 4.49
C SER A 260 -20.72 4.82 5.65
N SER A 261 -20.98 3.69 6.33
CA SER A 261 -20.08 3.14 7.36
C SER A 261 -18.70 2.78 6.78
N GLY A 262 -18.68 2.22 5.57
CA GLY A 262 -17.45 1.89 4.85
C GLY A 262 -16.59 3.13 4.56
N CYS A 263 -17.18 4.25 4.15
CA CYS A 263 -16.47 5.51 3.95
C CYS A 263 -15.79 6.00 5.23
N TYR A 264 -16.49 5.91 6.37
CA TYR A 264 -15.91 6.26 7.67
C TYR A 264 -14.73 5.35 8.04
N LEU A 265 -14.86 4.04 7.85
CA LEU A 265 -13.78 3.08 8.12
C LEU A 265 -12.56 3.30 7.23
N LEU A 266 -12.76 3.54 5.93
CA LEU A 266 -11.67 3.80 4.99
C LEU A 266 -10.90 5.09 5.35
N VAL A 267 -11.61 6.13 5.79
CA VAL A 267 -11.00 7.35 6.34
C VAL A 267 -10.24 7.05 7.63
N ALA A 268 -10.84 6.31 8.57
CA ALA A 268 -10.17 5.92 9.81
C ALA A 268 -8.84 5.20 9.54
N TYR A 269 -8.84 4.23 8.63
CA TYR A 269 -7.62 3.50 8.25
C TYR A 269 -6.57 4.41 7.60
N GLY A 270 -6.99 5.40 6.81
CA GLY A 270 -6.09 6.44 6.29
C GLY A 270 -5.48 7.31 7.40
N LEU A 271 -6.27 7.68 8.41
CA LEU A 271 -5.83 8.47 9.57
C LEU A 271 -4.84 7.69 10.46
N VAL A 272 -5.09 6.39 10.69
CA VAL A 272 -4.13 5.51 11.39
C VAL A 272 -2.77 5.53 10.73
N ALA A 273 -2.73 5.38 9.40
CA ALA A 273 -1.49 5.39 8.63
C ALA A 273 -0.75 6.75 8.73
N THR A 274 -1.43 7.84 9.07
CA THR A 274 -0.84 9.16 9.32
C THR A 274 -0.56 9.48 10.80
N ALA A 275 -0.87 8.53 11.70
CA ALA A 275 -0.72 8.58 13.15
C ALA A 275 -1.67 9.56 13.88
N ASP A 276 -2.88 9.76 13.36
CA ASP A 276 -3.97 10.51 14.02
C ASP A 276 -5.00 9.52 14.60
N LEU A 277 -4.66 8.91 15.73
CA LEU A 277 -5.43 7.81 16.33
C LEU A 277 -6.76 8.27 16.94
N ASP A 278 -6.82 9.47 17.49
CA ASP A 278 -8.02 9.99 18.14
C ASP A 278 -9.11 10.30 17.12
N ALA A 279 -8.73 10.96 16.01
CA ALA A 279 -9.64 11.15 14.88
C ALA A 279 -10.10 9.80 14.32
N ALA A 280 -9.16 8.87 14.10
CA ALA A 280 -9.49 7.55 13.58
C ALA A 280 -10.47 6.78 14.50
N ALA A 281 -10.28 6.84 15.82
CA ALA A 281 -11.16 6.21 16.80
C ALA A 281 -12.58 6.79 16.74
N HIS A 282 -12.71 8.11 16.60
CA HIS A 282 -14.01 8.76 16.39
C HIS A 282 -14.73 8.23 15.14
N PHE A 283 -14.02 8.10 14.01
CA PHE A 283 -14.60 7.57 12.78
C PHE A 283 -15.04 6.11 12.92
N VAL A 284 -14.28 5.26 13.62
CA VAL A 284 -14.66 3.85 13.86
C VAL A 284 -15.91 3.74 14.72
N LEU A 285 -15.99 4.50 15.81
CA LEU A 285 -17.17 4.51 16.68
C LEU A 285 -18.40 5.01 15.95
N ALA A 286 -18.26 6.06 15.13
CA ALA A 286 -19.34 6.57 14.30
C ALA A 286 -19.80 5.52 13.27
N ALA A 287 -18.86 4.82 12.60
CA ALA A 287 -19.18 3.75 11.65
C ALA A 287 -19.91 2.57 12.30
N GLY A 288 -19.59 2.26 13.57
CA GLY A 288 -20.27 1.23 14.34
C GLY A 288 -21.70 1.59 14.74
N GLY A 289 -22.13 2.84 14.50
CA GLY A 289 -23.42 3.39 14.89
C GLY A 289 -23.41 3.89 16.34
N ALA A 290 -23.62 5.19 16.55
CA ALA A 290 -23.70 5.82 17.87
C ALA A 290 -25.01 5.52 18.65
N GLY A 291 -25.70 4.41 18.34
CA GLY A 291 -27.09 4.18 18.71
C GLY A 291 -27.53 2.71 18.80
N ALA A 292 -26.63 1.76 19.05
CA ALA A 292 -27.02 0.43 19.52
C ALA A 292 -27.49 0.51 21.00
N ALA A 293 -28.57 1.24 21.26
CA ALA A 293 -29.20 1.29 22.57
C ALA A 293 -29.84 -0.05 22.96
N GLU A 294 -29.98 -1.01 22.03
CA GLU A 294 -30.54 -2.34 22.30
C GLU A 294 -29.84 -3.41 21.44
N GLY A 295 -28.62 -3.82 21.81
CA GLY A 295 -27.88 -4.91 21.13
C GLY A 295 -26.46 -5.14 21.70
N PRO A 296 -25.87 -6.35 21.55
CA PRO A 296 -24.68 -6.74 22.29
C PRO A 296 -23.40 -6.15 21.67
N GLY A 297 -22.88 -5.09 22.29
CA GLY A 297 -21.50 -4.61 22.10
C GLY A 297 -21.34 -3.49 21.07
N GLU A 298 -20.39 -2.61 21.35
CA GLU A 298 -19.99 -1.56 20.41
C GLU A 298 -19.45 -2.18 19.12
N LEU A 299 -19.72 -1.55 17.97
CA LEU A 299 -19.34 -1.99 16.61
C LEU A 299 -20.08 -3.22 16.06
N ALA A 300 -21.12 -3.75 16.72
CA ALA A 300 -21.86 -4.93 16.24
C ALA A 300 -22.44 -4.80 14.82
N GLY A 301 -22.73 -3.57 14.36
CA GLY A 301 -23.19 -3.27 13.00
C GLY A 301 -22.12 -3.39 11.90
N LEU A 302 -20.88 -3.74 12.23
CA LEU A 302 -19.77 -3.87 11.29
C LEU A 302 -19.45 -5.35 10.95
N PRO A 303 -18.90 -5.63 9.75
CA PRO A 303 -18.33 -6.94 9.43
C PRO A 303 -17.28 -7.38 10.46
N VAL A 304 -17.08 -8.69 10.63
CA VAL A 304 -16.14 -9.28 11.61
C VAL A 304 -14.74 -8.67 11.50
N ILE A 305 -14.22 -8.52 10.27
CA ILE A 305 -12.89 -7.94 10.04
C ILE A 305 -12.81 -6.46 10.48
N ASP A 306 -13.84 -5.67 10.15
CA ASP A 306 -13.90 -4.25 10.48
C ASP A 306 -14.11 -4.03 11.99
N ARG A 307 -14.85 -4.92 12.67
CA ARG A 307 -14.94 -4.95 14.13
C ARG A 307 -13.58 -5.20 14.78
N ALA A 308 -12.84 -6.21 14.31
CA ALA A 308 -11.54 -6.53 14.84
C ALA A 308 -10.54 -5.38 14.65
N LEU A 309 -10.48 -4.78 13.45
CA LEU A 309 -9.66 -3.59 13.17
C LEU A 309 -10.09 -2.39 14.02
N GLY A 310 -11.39 -2.21 14.22
CA GLY A 310 -11.95 -1.17 15.08
C GLY A 310 -11.51 -1.32 16.54
N PHE A 311 -11.63 -2.52 17.12
CA PHE A 311 -11.14 -2.78 18.47
C PHE A 311 -9.63 -2.59 18.60
N GLU A 312 -8.83 -3.04 17.62
CA GLU A 312 -7.38 -2.80 17.64
C GLU A 312 -7.07 -1.30 17.66
N LEU A 313 -7.82 -0.51 16.88
CA LEU A 313 -7.67 0.94 16.86
C LEU A 313 -8.04 1.58 18.20
N LEU A 314 -9.15 1.17 18.80
CA LEU A 314 -9.58 1.67 20.11
C LEU A 314 -8.55 1.34 21.20
N VAL A 315 -7.99 0.13 21.18
CA VAL A 315 -6.84 -0.25 22.03
C VAL A 315 -5.63 0.64 21.74
N ALA A 316 -5.32 0.90 20.47
CA ALA A 316 -4.21 1.77 20.09
C ALA A 316 -4.35 3.18 20.66
N SER A 317 -5.53 3.77 20.54
CA SER A 317 -5.86 5.12 21.02
C SER A 317 -5.81 5.17 22.55
N ALA A 318 -6.43 4.20 23.24
CA ALA A 318 -6.38 4.12 24.70
C ALA A 318 -4.94 4.01 25.23
N LEU A 319 -4.11 3.15 24.63
CA LEU A 319 -2.71 3.03 25.01
C LEU A 319 -1.89 4.29 24.68
N ALA A 320 -2.23 5.02 23.62
CA ALA A 320 -1.59 6.31 23.31
C ALA A 320 -1.94 7.40 24.33
N ALA A 321 -3.10 7.27 24.99
CA ALA A 321 -3.54 8.12 26.11
C ALA A 321 -3.06 7.61 27.49
N ASP A 322 -2.22 6.56 27.53
CA ASP A 322 -1.76 5.90 28.77
C ASP A 322 -2.90 5.29 29.62
N ASP A 323 -4.04 4.97 29.00
CA ASP A 323 -5.20 4.33 29.63
C ASP A 323 -5.21 2.82 29.37
N VAL A 324 -4.45 2.10 30.19
CA VAL A 324 -4.32 0.63 30.09
C VAL A 324 -5.62 -0.09 30.45
N GLU A 325 -6.46 0.50 31.30
CA GLU A 325 -7.73 -0.10 31.71
C GLU A 325 -8.78 0.00 30.59
N ALA A 326 -8.90 1.15 29.93
CA ALA A 326 -9.74 1.28 28.74
C ALA A 326 -9.26 0.34 27.62
N ALA A 327 -7.94 0.24 27.41
CA ALA A 327 -7.39 -0.72 26.46
C ALA A 327 -7.76 -2.18 26.79
N ALA A 328 -7.74 -2.54 28.08
CA ALA A 328 -8.15 -3.87 28.53
C ALA A 328 -9.65 -4.14 28.36
N ALA A 329 -10.50 -3.12 28.55
CA ALA A 329 -11.94 -3.23 28.31
C ALA A 329 -12.25 -3.52 26.83
N TRP A 330 -11.59 -2.81 25.90
CA TRP A 330 -11.70 -3.09 24.46
C TRP A 330 -11.13 -4.46 24.08
N GLN A 331 -10.02 -4.86 24.68
CA GLN A 331 -9.45 -6.21 24.50
C GLN A 331 -10.45 -7.30 24.86
N GLU A 332 -11.14 -7.17 25.99
CA GLU A 332 -12.11 -8.18 26.41
C GLU A 332 -13.30 -8.27 25.44
N GLN A 333 -13.78 -7.14 24.92
CA GLN A 333 -14.80 -7.15 23.86
C GLN A 333 -14.29 -7.82 22.58
N ALA A 334 -13.06 -7.52 22.15
CA ALA A 334 -12.46 -8.11 20.96
C ALA A 334 -12.26 -9.63 21.07
N ARG A 335 -12.03 -10.16 22.27
CA ARG A 335 -11.88 -11.61 22.49
C ARG A 335 -13.14 -12.40 22.20
N SER A 336 -14.32 -11.78 22.29
CA SER A 336 -15.59 -12.44 21.94
C SER A 336 -15.66 -12.87 20.46
N ILE A 337 -14.92 -12.21 19.57
CA ILE A 337 -14.86 -12.51 18.14
C ILE A 337 -13.59 -13.28 17.74
N ALA A 338 -12.66 -13.50 18.68
CA ALA A 338 -11.40 -14.21 18.45
C ALA A 338 -11.51 -15.68 17.97
N PRO A 339 -12.59 -16.42 18.29
CA PRO A 339 -12.78 -17.74 17.70
C PRO A 339 -12.95 -17.71 16.18
N ASP A 340 -13.39 -16.60 15.59
CA ASP A 340 -13.53 -16.51 14.14
C ASP A 340 -12.16 -16.34 13.45
N PRO A 341 -11.81 -17.19 12.47
CA PRO A 341 -10.54 -17.09 11.75
C PRO A 341 -10.28 -15.70 11.13
N ILE A 342 -11.33 -14.98 10.74
CA ILE A 342 -11.22 -13.63 10.15
C ILE A 342 -10.54 -12.66 11.13
N ALA A 343 -10.92 -12.73 12.41
CA ALA A 343 -10.48 -11.79 13.45
C ALA A 343 -9.19 -12.23 14.15
N ARG A 344 -8.84 -13.52 14.10
CA ARG A 344 -7.84 -14.13 14.99
C ARG A 344 -6.48 -13.41 15.03
N SER A 345 -5.88 -13.12 13.87
CA SER A 345 -4.57 -12.45 13.80
C SER A 345 -4.60 -11.01 14.30
N ILE A 346 -5.73 -10.32 14.11
CA ILE A 346 -5.94 -8.95 14.58
C ILE A 346 -6.07 -8.95 16.10
N VAL A 347 -6.84 -9.89 16.65
CA VAL A 347 -6.99 -10.07 18.10
C VAL A 347 -5.64 -10.44 18.73
N ASP A 348 -4.87 -11.37 18.16
CA ASP A 348 -3.53 -11.69 18.67
C ASP A 348 -2.64 -10.42 18.68
N ARG A 349 -2.69 -9.57 17.64
CA ARG A 349 -1.93 -8.31 17.62
C ARG A 349 -2.38 -7.32 18.69
N LEU A 350 -3.69 -7.22 18.93
CA LEU A 350 -4.28 -6.44 20.01
C LEU A 350 -3.85 -6.96 21.38
N ASP A 351 -3.89 -8.28 21.60
CA ASP A 351 -3.46 -8.94 22.82
C ASP A 351 -1.97 -8.66 23.11
N SER A 352 -1.15 -8.67 22.06
CA SER A 352 0.27 -8.32 22.15
C SER A 352 0.49 -6.89 22.68
N ARG A 353 -0.26 -5.90 22.19
CA ARG A 353 -0.16 -4.50 22.62
C ARG A 353 -0.51 -4.35 24.10
N VAL A 354 -1.61 -4.95 24.54
CA VAL A 354 -2.05 -4.87 25.94
C VAL A 354 -1.12 -5.64 26.87
N ALA A 355 -0.66 -6.82 26.47
CA ALA A 355 0.33 -7.59 27.24
C ALA A 355 1.62 -6.79 27.45
N LEU A 356 2.11 -6.10 26.41
CA LEU A 356 3.29 -5.25 26.51
C LEU A 356 3.06 -4.07 27.46
N ALA A 357 1.91 -3.40 27.37
CA ALA A 357 1.54 -2.29 28.26
C ALA A 357 1.47 -2.72 29.74
N ARG A 358 1.07 -3.97 30.00
CA ARG A 358 1.05 -4.58 31.34
C ARG A 358 2.42 -5.11 31.80
N GLY A 359 3.48 -4.94 31.00
CA GLY A 359 4.83 -5.40 31.32
C GLY A 359 5.12 -6.87 30.99
N ASN A 360 4.18 -7.59 30.38
CA ASN A 360 4.31 -9.01 30.01
C ASN A 360 4.92 -9.15 28.61
N ALA A 361 6.18 -8.73 28.46
CA ALA A 361 6.83 -8.68 27.15
C ALA A 361 7.02 -10.06 26.48
N GLY A 362 7.07 -11.15 27.26
CA GLY A 362 7.13 -12.52 26.74
C GLY A 362 5.86 -12.94 26.02
N ASP A 363 4.71 -12.78 26.68
CA ASP A 363 3.39 -13.02 26.08
C ASP A 363 3.17 -12.10 24.87
N ALA A 364 3.56 -10.82 25.01
CA ALA A 364 3.47 -9.87 23.91
C ALA A 364 4.23 -10.35 22.67
N LEU A 365 5.43 -10.91 22.83
CA LEU A 365 6.19 -11.47 21.71
C LEU A 365 5.46 -12.65 21.07
N GLY A 366 4.98 -13.62 21.87
CA GLY A 366 4.27 -14.79 21.36
C GLY A 366 3.00 -14.43 20.58
N PHE A 367 2.21 -13.49 21.11
CA PHE A 367 1.03 -12.97 20.42
C PHE A 367 1.38 -12.25 19.11
N ALA A 368 2.45 -11.44 19.09
CA ALA A 368 2.87 -10.76 17.87
C ALA A 368 3.34 -11.73 16.78
N GLU A 369 4.05 -12.80 17.16
CA GLU A 369 4.50 -13.84 16.24
C GLU A 369 3.31 -14.64 15.67
N SER A 370 2.33 -14.99 16.50
CA SER A 370 1.07 -15.62 16.06
C SER A 370 0.31 -14.73 15.07
N ALA A 371 0.18 -13.44 15.39
CA ALA A 371 -0.48 -12.47 14.52
C ALA A 371 0.19 -12.34 13.15
N ILE A 372 1.53 -12.25 13.11
CA ILE A 372 2.30 -12.17 11.86
C ILE A 372 2.09 -13.43 11.03
N ALA A 373 2.20 -14.61 11.64
CA ALA A 373 2.03 -15.89 10.94
C ALA A 373 0.62 -16.02 10.34
N GLY A 374 -0.42 -15.68 11.10
CA GLY A 374 -1.81 -15.71 10.63
C GLY A 374 -2.10 -14.70 9.52
N ALA A 375 -1.53 -13.49 9.60
CA ALA A 375 -1.66 -12.48 8.55
C ALA A 375 -0.95 -12.89 7.26
N GLN A 376 0.27 -13.44 7.36
CA GLN A 376 1.04 -13.90 6.21
C GLN A 376 0.39 -15.08 5.48
N ALA A 377 -0.22 -16.01 6.22
CA ALA A 377 -0.89 -17.17 5.64
C ALA A 377 -2.06 -16.81 4.68
N GLU A 378 -2.68 -15.65 4.88
CA GLU A 378 -3.78 -15.13 4.04
C GLU A 378 -3.33 -13.95 3.14
N GLY A 379 -2.03 -13.64 3.13
CA GLY A 379 -1.48 -12.57 2.32
C GLY A 379 -1.86 -11.15 2.77
N ARG A 380 -2.17 -10.96 4.06
CA ARG A 380 -2.56 -9.67 4.67
C ARG A 380 -1.32 -8.84 5.02
N MET A 381 -0.67 -8.27 4.01
CA MET A 381 0.65 -7.64 4.16
C MET A 381 0.65 -6.36 5.02
N VAL A 382 -0.40 -5.55 4.95
CA VAL A 382 -0.59 -4.38 5.83
C VAL A 382 -0.63 -4.84 7.30
N GLU A 383 -1.39 -5.90 7.54
CA GLU A 383 -1.57 -6.48 8.86
C GLU A 383 -0.25 -7.08 9.41
N ALA A 384 0.46 -7.85 8.58
CA ALA A 384 1.76 -8.40 8.92
C ALA A 384 2.79 -7.30 9.24
N ALA A 385 2.78 -6.19 8.48
CA ALA A 385 3.64 -5.03 8.73
C ALA A 385 3.36 -4.39 10.10
N GLU A 386 2.09 -4.28 10.51
CA GLU A 386 1.74 -3.81 11.85
C GLU A 386 2.19 -4.79 12.94
N GLY A 387 2.03 -6.10 12.71
CA GLY A 387 2.51 -7.15 13.60
C GLY A 387 4.03 -7.05 13.83
N GLU A 388 4.79 -6.77 12.78
CA GLU A 388 6.25 -6.55 12.85
C GLU A 388 6.63 -5.37 13.75
N ILE A 389 5.87 -4.27 13.72
CA ILE A 389 6.07 -3.12 14.61
C ILE A 389 5.82 -3.52 16.07
N VAL A 390 4.74 -4.26 16.35
CA VAL A 390 4.42 -4.69 17.72
C VAL A 390 5.44 -5.72 18.22
N ARG A 391 5.88 -6.66 17.37
CA ARG A 391 6.95 -7.62 17.65
C ARG A 391 8.24 -6.91 18.04
N ALA A 392 8.65 -5.90 17.27
CA ALA A 392 9.86 -5.13 17.54
C ALA A 392 9.79 -4.45 18.92
N ARG A 393 8.63 -3.89 19.31
CA ARG A 393 8.45 -3.29 20.64
C ARG A 393 8.61 -4.32 21.77
N ALA A 394 8.01 -5.50 21.62
CA ALA A 394 8.16 -6.60 22.58
C ALA A 394 9.62 -7.07 22.68
N GLN A 395 10.31 -7.25 21.55
CA GLN A 395 11.73 -7.60 21.51
C GLN A 395 12.62 -6.55 22.19
N VAL A 396 12.32 -5.26 22.02
CA VAL A 396 13.04 -4.18 22.71
C VAL A 396 12.86 -4.26 24.22
N ALA A 397 11.64 -4.51 24.71
CA ALA A 397 11.36 -4.73 26.13
C ALA A 397 12.10 -5.96 26.69
N LEU A 398 12.24 -7.02 25.89
CA LEU A 398 13.04 -8.22 26.19
C LEU A 398 14.55 -8.04 26.00
N ARG A 399 15.03 -6.82 25.72
CA ARG A 399 16.45 -6.49 25.44
C ARG A 399 17.05 -7.18 24.20
N GLN A 400 16.21 -7.67 23.30
CA GLN A 400 16.59 -8.30 22.03
C GLN A 400 16.74 -7.28 20.90
N ARG A 401 17.49 -6.19 21.13
CA ARG A 401 17.58 -5.04 20.21
C ARG A 401 18.11 -5.39 18.81
N GLY A 402 18.97 -6.41 18.71
CA GLY A 402 19.50 -6.87 17.42
C GLY A 402 18.43 -7.51 16.54
N ALA A 403 17.56 -8.35 17.13
CA ALA A 403 16.43 -8.95 16.43
C ALA A 403 15.41 -7.89 16.00
N ALA A 404 15.08 -6.96 16.90
CA ALA A 404 14.20 -5.83 16.60
C ALA A 404 14.75 -4.98 15.44
N GLN A 405 16.05 -4.65 15.48
CA GLN A 405 16.67 -3.90 14.39
C GLN A 405 16.56 -4.65 13.05
N ALA A 406 16.90 -5.94 13.03
CA ALA A 406 16.86 -6.74 11.81
C ALA A 406 15.44 -6.83 11.22
N GLY A 407 14.43 -7.08 12.07
CA GLY A 407 13.03 -7.13 11.64
C GLY A 407 12.53 -5.81 11.05
N LEU A 408 12.81 -4.69 11.72
CA LEU A 408 12.42 -3.35 11.26
C LEU A 408 13.12 -2.96 9.94
N GLU A 409 14.39 -3.34 9.76
CA GLU A 409 15.10 -3.14 8.49
C GLU A 409 14.51 -4.00 7.37
N ALA A 410 14.13 -5.25 7.65
CA ALA A 410 13.48 -6.14 6.68
C ALA A 410 12.10 -5.57 6.26
N LEU A 411 11.29 -5.13 7.22
CA LEU A 411 10.00 -4.48 6.96
C LEU A 411 10.15 -3.25 6.07
N ALA A 412 11.11 -2.37 6.38
CA ALA A 412 11.34 -1.19 5.57
C ALA A 412 11.84 -1.55 4.15
N ALA A 413 12.64 -2.61 4.02
CA ALA A 413 13.13 -3.08 2.72
C ALA A 413 12.00 -3.63 1.86
N SER A 414 11.08 -4.42 2.43
CA SER A 414 9.93 -4.98 1.71
C SER A 414 8.88 -3.93 1.36
N ALA A 415 8.69 -2.90 2.18
CA ALA A 415 7.68 -1.86 1.95
C ALA A 415 8.03 -0.87 0.82
N ARG A 416 9.32 -0.74 0.48
CA ARG A 416 9.83 0.29 -0.45
C ARG A 416 9.40 0.16 -1.91
N PRO A 417 9.46 -1.03 -2.53
CA PRO A 417 9.07 -1.22 -3.94
C PRO A 417 7.61 -0.83 -4.17
N ASP A 418 6.74 -1.20 -3.22
CA ASP A 418 5.29 -1.05 -3.35
C ASP A 418 4.76 0.32 -2.90
N GLY A 419 5.65 1.25 -2.50
CA GLY A 419 5.26 2.58 -2.05
C GLY A 419 4.58 2.61 -0.69
N TYR A 420 4.72 1.56 0.13
CA TYR A 420 4.10 1.46 1.45
C TYR A 420 4.85 2.30 2.51
N ARG A 421 4.83 3.62 2.32
CA ARG A 421 5.63 4.58 3.11
C ARG A 421 5.21 4.67 4.57
N ALA A 422 3.95 4.36 4.91
CA ALA A 422 3.53 4.32 6.31
C ALA A 422 4.29 3.25 7.12
N ALA A 423 4.45 2.04 6.59
CA ALA A 423 5.26 0.99 7.23
C ALA A 423 6.73 1.40 7.38
N GLU A 424 7.34 1.99 6.33
CA GLU A 424 8.71 2.50 6.40
C GLU A 424 8.88 3.58 7.49
N ARG A 425 7.92 4.52 7.61
CA ARG A 425 7.94 5.56 8.64
C ARG A 425 7.77 4.99 10.05
N SER A 426 6.90 4.00 10.23
CA SER A 426 6.73 3.30 11.51
C SER A 426 8.01 2.57 11.90
N ALA A 427 8.62 1.83 10.98
CA ALA A 427 9.90 1.16 11.23
C ALA A 427 11.02 2.16 11.58
N ALA A 428 11.09 3.29 10.86
CA ALA A 428 12.03 4.36 11.16
C ALA A 428 11.80 5.01 12.54
N ARG A 429 10.55 5.07 13.02
CA ARG A 429 10.22 5.60 14.35
C ARG A 429 10.70 4.65 15.44
N GLU A 430 10.40 3.37 15.32
CA GLU A 430 10.83 2.36 16.29
C GLU A 430 12.36 2.23 16.36
N LEU A 431 13.05 2.24 15.19
CA LEU A 431 14.51 2.24 15.14
C LEU A 431 15.12 3.46 15.85
N ARG A 432 14.53 4.65 15.69
CA ARG A 432 14.98 5.85 16.40
C ARG A 432 14.84 5.70 17.91
N GLY A 433 13.79 5.05 18.39
CA GLY A 433 13.57 4.74 19.81
C GLY A 433 14.72 3.94 20.45
N ILE A 434 15.43 3.14 19.65
CA ILE A 434 16.60 2.36 20.09
C ILE A 434 17.95 2.94 19.62
N GLY A 435 17.97 4.19 19.15
CA GLY A 435 19.19 4.88 18.72
C GLY A 435 19.73 4.42 17.35
N ARG A 436 18.89 3.84 16.51
CA ARG A 436 19.20 3.40 15.15
C ARG A 436 18.46 4.23 14.11
N ARG A 437 18.89 4.14 12.84
CA ARG A 437 18.26 4.82 11.70
C ARG A 437 18.26 3.91 10.48
N LEU A 438 17.12 3.84 9.79
CA LEU A 438 17.04 3.19 8.48
C LEU A 438 18.10 3.75 7.53
N ARG A 439 18.69 2.88 6.72
CA ARG A 439 19.56 3.31 5.62
C ARG A 439 18.75 4.15 4.62
N PRO A 440 19.29 5.26 4.08
CA PRO A 440 18.59 6.04 3.07
C PRO A 440 18.20 5.17 1.89
N ARG A 441 17.05 5.47 1.27
CA ARG A 441 16.60 4.78 0.06
C ARG A 441 17.63 5.01 -1.04
N ALA A 442 18.00 3.94 -1.74
CA ALA A 442 18.92 4.05 -2.86
C ALA A 442 18.36 5.00 -3.93
N GLY A 443 19.12 6.02 -4.30
CA GLY A 443 18.69 7.03 -5.28
C GLY A 443 17.76 8.13 -4.75
N SER A 444 17.49 8.20 -3.44
CA SER A 444 16.75 9.31 -2.82
C SER A 444 17.43 10.68 -2.91
N GLY A 445 18.70 10.72 -3.32
CA GLY A 445 19.45 11.95 -3.55
C GLY A 445 19.61 12.79 -2.29
N TRP A 446 19.62 14.12 -2.47
CA TRP A 446 19.82 15.09 -1.39
C TRP A 446 18.69 15.07 -0.35
N GLU A 447 17.45 14.94 -0.81
CA GLU A 447 16.25 14.96 0.04
C GLU A 447 16.19 13.76 1.00
N GLY A 448 16.82 12.64 0.63
CA GLY A 448 16.93 11.46 1.48
C GLY A 448 17.96 11.54 2.61
N LEU A 449 18.76 12.60 2.66
CA LEU A 449 19.81 12.79 3.67
C LEU A 449 19.28 13.54 4.90
N SER A 450 19.68 13.08 6.09
CA SER A 450 19.56 13.85 7.32
C SER A 450 20.48 15.08 7.31
N PRO A 451 20.23 16.10 8.15
CA PRO A 451 21.08 17.29 8.22
C PRO A 451 22.58 16.97 8.40
N ARG A 452 22.88 15.98 9.23
CA ARG A 452 24.27 15.54 9.46
C ARG A 452 24.87 14.87 8.23
N GLU A 453 24.10 14.07 7.50
CA GLU A 453 24.56 13.44 6.26
C GLU A 453 24.69 14.46 5.12
N GLN A 454 23.86 15.51 5.10
CA GLN A 454 24.02 16.65 4.19
C GLN A 454 25.34 17.37 4.45
N THR A 455 25.70 17.63 5.72
CA THR A 455 27.04 18.17 6.04
C THR A 455 28.16 17.24 5.55
N VAL A 456 28.03 15.94 5.76
CA VAL A 456 29.01 14.95 5.26
C VAL A 456 29.07 14.96 3.73
N ALA A 457 27.93 15.12 3.05
CA ALA A 457 27.87 15.22 1.59
C ALA A 457 28.58 16.48 1.07
N LEU A 458 28.44 17.62 1.75
CA LEU A 458 29.18 18.85 1.43
C LEU A 458 30.69 18.68 1.64
N LEU A 459 31.11 18.13 2.78
CA LEU A 459 32.53 17.83 3.04
C LEU A 459 33.09 16.83 2.03
N LEU A 460 32.28 15.87 1.57
CA LEU A 460 32.66 14.97 0.48
C LEU A 460 32.92 15.75 -0.82
N VAL A 461 32.06 16.71 -1.19
CA VAL A 461 32.23 17.58 -2.38
C VAL A 461 33.48 18.46 -2.26
N GLU A 462 33.79 18.94 -1.07
CA GLU A 462 35.02 19.69 -0.79
C GLU A 462 36.29 18.83 -0.91
N GLY A 463 36.13 17.49 -0.86
CA GLY A 463 37.21 16.53 -1.07
C GLY A 463 37.81 15.96 0.22
N PHE A 464 37.21 16.21 1.39
CA PHE A 464 37.67 15.68 2.67
C PHE A 464 37.59 14.15 2.71
N ASP A 465 38.62 13.48 3.21
CA ASP A 465 38.57 12.04 3.46
C ASP A 465 37.84 11.72 4.78
N ASN A 466 37.71 10.43 5.13
CA ASN A 466 36.99 10.06 6.34
C ASN A 466 37.66 10.59 7.61
N ALA A 467 38.98 10.81 7.61
CA ALA A 467 39.70 11.35 8.76
C ALA A 467 39.42 12.86 8.89
N GLY A 468 39.51 13.61 7.80
CA GLY A 468 39.17 15.03 7.78
C GLY A 468 37.68 15.29 8.05
N ILE A 469 36.78 14.45 7.52
CA ILE A 469 35.35 14.49 7.88
C ILE A 469 35.16 14.22 9.37
N ALA A 470 35.87 13.23 9.93
CA ALA A 470 35.78 12.90 11.35
C ALA A 470 36.25 14.06 12.24
N GLU A 471 37.35 14.71 11.88
CA GLU A 471 37.89 15.88 12.57
C GLU A 471 36.91 17.05 12.53
N GLN A 472 36.42 17.43 11.35
CA GLN A 472 35.49 18.56 11.21
C GLN A 472 34.15 18.36 11.90
N LEU A 473 33.72 17.11 12.01
CA LEU A 473 32.46 16.76 12.65
C LEU A 473 32.64 16.38 14.12
N HIS A 474 33.87 16.33 14.65
CA HIS A 474 34.18 15.85 16.00
C HIS A 474 33.57 14.46 16.28
N VAL A 475 33.77 13.52 15.37
CA VAL A 475 33.31 12.12 15.48
C VAL A 475 34.45 11.15 15.23
N SER A 476 34.24 9.85 15.46
CA SER A 476 35.25 8.84 15.12
C SER A 476 35.38 8.64 13.59
N PRO A 477 36.55 8.22 13.08
CA PRO A 477 36.70 7.81 11.67
C PRO A 477 35.75 6.69 11.26
N HIS A 478 35.37 5.82 12.20
CA HIS A 478 34.37 4.78 11.96
C HIS A 478 32.98 5.39 11.71
N THR A 479 32.58 6.38 12.51
CA THR A 479 31.32 7.12 12.36
C THR A 479 31.29 7.89 11.04
N ALA A 480 32.38 8.56 10.67
CA ALA A 480 32.50 9.25 9.38
C ALA A 480 32.32 8.26 8.20
N ARG A 481 32.97 7.09 8.26
CA ARG A 481 32.79 6.02 7.25
C ARG A 481 31.33 5.58 7.14
N ALA A 482 30.64 5.42 8.26
CA ALA A 482 29.22 5.04 8.28
C ALA A 482 28.35 6.12 7.62
N HIS A 483 28.57 7.41 7.90
CA HIS A 483 27.86 8.49 7.24
C HIS A 483 28.15 8.55 5.73
N VAL A 484 29.41 8.41 5.31
CA VAL A 484 29.76 8.37 3.89
C VAL A 484 29.04 7.23 3.20
N SER A 485 29.02 6.01 3.78
CA SER A 485 28.28 4.87 3.22
C SER A 485 26.78 5.16 3.02
N ARG A 486 26.18 5.96 3.91
CA ARG A 486 24.77 6.37 3.81
C ARG A 486 24.56 7.44 2.74
N VAL A 487 25.50 8.37 2.56
CA VAL A 487 25.51 9.31 1.43
C VAL A 487 25.62 8.57 0.10
N LEU A 488 26.54 7.62 -0.03
CA LEU A 488 26.69 6.80 -1.24
C LEU A 488 25.39 6.06 -1.58
N ALA A 489 24.74 5.47 -0.57
CA ALA A 489 23.46 4.82 -0.72
C ALA A 489 22.38 5.79 -1.20
N ALA A 490 22.22 6.96 -0.56
CA ALA A 490 21.23 7.95 -0.97
C ALA A 490 21.39 8.38 -2.44
N PHE A 491 22.64 8.54 -2.91
CA PHE A 491 22.91 8.86 -4.31
C PHE A 491 22.89 7.64 -5.25
N GLY A 492 22.70 6.43 -4.75
CA GLY A 492 22.63 5.21 -5.57
C GLY A 492 23.95 4.89 -6.30
N VAL A 493 25.09 5.22 -5.68
CA VAL A 493 26.41 5.10 -6.30
C VAL A 493 27.35 4.26 -5.45
N ALA A 494 28.26 3.56 -6.10
CA ALA A 494 29.25 2.72 -5.42
C ALA A 494 30.51 3.47 -4.98
N SER A 495 30.72 4.72 -5.42
CA SER A 495 31.94 5.47 -5.17
C SER A 495 31.67 6.89 -4.69
N ARG A 496 32.56 7.39 -3.83
CA ARG A 496 32.53 8.78 -3.34
C ARG A 496 32.68 9.82 -4.44
N THR A 497 33.42 9.52 -5.50
CA THR A 497 33.60 10.43 -6.63
C THR A 497 32.31 10.54 -7.42
N ALA A 498 31.62 9.42 -7.65
CA ALA A 498 30.31 9.44 -8.30
C ALA A 498 29.25 10.17 -7.45
N ALA A 499 29.30 10.03 -6.13
CA ALA A 499 28.42 10.81 -5.23
C ALA A 499 28.71 12.31 -5.32
N ALA A 500 29.99 12.69 -5.26
CA ALA A 500 30.40 14.08 -5.38
C ALA A 500 30.02 14.69 -6.74
N ALA A 501 30.21 13.96 -7.85
CA ALA A 501 29.81 14.39 -9.18
C ALA A 501 28.29 14.70 -9.26
N ARG A 502 27.44 13.81 -8.73
CA ARG A 502 25.98 14.03 -8.66
C ARG A 502 25.64 15.25 -7.80
N LEU A 503 26.33 15.42 -6.66
CA LEU A 503 26.14 16.55 -5.75
C LEU A 503 26.55 17.89 -6.37
N ILE A 504 27.67 17.94 -7.08
CA ILE A 504 28.16 19.16 -7.75
C ILE A 504 27.13 19.65 -8.77
N GLY A 505 26.55 18.75 -9.56
CA GLY A 505 25.49 19.09 -10.52
C GLY A 505 24.21 19.65 -9.88
N LEU A 506 23.92 19.29 -8.62
CA LEU A 506 22.75 19.76 -7.88
C LEU A 506 22.99 21.11 -7.17
N LEU A 507 24.21 21.35 -6.68
CA LEU A 507 24.51 22.45 -5.76
C LEU A 507 24.98 23.73 -6.46
N ALA A 508 25.08 23.75 -7.80
CA ALA A 508 25.55 24.89 -8.60
C ALA A 508 26.76 25.61 -7.96
N VAL A 509 27.75 24.81 -7.52
CA VAL A 509 28.83 25.32 -6.66
C VAL A 509 29.69 26.30 -7.46
N ASP A 510 29.61 27.59 -7.12
CA ASP A 510 30.51 28.61 -7.63
C ASP A 510 31.95 28.22 -7.29
N THR A 511 32.70 27.89 -8.33
CA THR A 511 34.04 27.33 -8.20
C THR A 511 34.99 28.13 -9.06
N VAL A 512 35.95 28.78 -8.41
CA VAL A 512 37.05 29.45 -9.09
C VAL A 512 37.93 28.38 -9.72
N ALA A 513 38.02 28.38 -11.05
CA ALA A 513 38.87 27.43 -11.77
C ALA A 513 40.35 27.62 -11.39
N PRO A 514 41.11 26.54 -11.18
CA PRO A 514 42.53 26.63 -10.85
C PRO A 514 43.32 27.23 -12.03
N ALA A 515 44.29 28.09 -11.71
CA ALA A 515 45.01 28.93 -12.67
C ALA A 515 45.94 28.18 -13.66
N ALA A 516 46.22 26.88 -13.44
CA ALA A 516 47.16 26.11 -14.25
C ALA A 516 46.45 25.35 -15.39
N PRO A 517 46.78 25.62 -16.68
CA PRO A 517 46.15 24.92 -17.80
C PRO A 517 46.54 23.44 -17.84
N LEU A 518 45.55 22.58 -18.10
CA LEU A 518 45.74 21.15 -18.36
C LEU A 518 46.12 20.90 -19.82
N THR A 519 46.89 19.84 -20.07
CA THR A 519 47.08 19.33 -21.43
C THR A 519 45.77 18.74 -21.99
N PRO A 520 45.63 18.56 -23.32
CA PRO A 520 44.43 17.96 -23.90
C PRO A 520 44.05 16.62 -23.26
N ARG A 521 45.02 15.71 -23.08
CA ARG A 521 44.75 14.41 -22.42
C ARG A 521 44.44 14.52 -20.93
N GLN A 522 45.05 15.46 -20.22
CA GLN A 522 44.68 15.70 -18.83
C GLN A 522 43.26 16.28 -18.73
N ARG A 523 42.84 17.11 -19.69
CA ARG A 523 41.47 17.65 -19.77
C ARG A 523 40.46 16.54 -20.03
N ASP A 524 40.74 15.62 -20.95
CA ASP A 524 39.90 14.46 -21.22
C ASP A 524 39.72 13.61 -19.96
N VAL A 525 40.82 13.24 -19.29
CA VAL A 525 40.78 12.50 -18.02
C VAL A 525 39.98 13.26 -16.96
N ALA A 526 40.19 14.57 -16.82
CA ALA A 526 39.47 15.39 -15.84
C ALA A 526 37.96 15.46 -16.13
N ARG A 527 37.54 15.50 -17.40
CA ARG A 527 36.12 15.44 -17.81
C ARG A 527 35.47 14.13 -17.39
N HIS A 528 36.10 12.99 -17.69
CA HIS A 528 35.55 11.70 -17.26
C HIS A 528 35.52 11.55 -15.72
N VAL A 529 36.49 12.14 -15.02
CA VAL A 529 36.46 12.22 -13.55
C VAL A 529 35.25 13.02 -13.05
N ALA A 530 34.90 14.13 -13.73
CA ALA A 530 33.71 14.93 -13.42
C ALA A 530 32.39 14.17 -13.66
N LEU A 531 32.36 13.24 -14.62
CA LEU A 531 31.24 12.32 -14.85
C LEU A 531 31.14 11.22 -13.77
N GLY A 532 32.11 11.13 -12.85
CA GLY A 532 32.12 10.15 -11.77
C GLY A 532 32.55 8.75 -12.18
N GLU A 533 33.10 8.59 -13.39
CA GLU A 533 33.60 7.30 -13.91
C GLU A 533 34.76 6.75 -13.07
N ARG A 534 35.05 5.46 -13.17
CA ARG A 534 36.19 4.79 -12.51
C ARG A 534 37.40 4.69 -13.44
N ASN A 535 38.61 4.48 -12.91
CA ASN A 535 39.84 4.47 -13.73
C ASN A 535 39.84 3.42 -14.85
N ASP A 536 39.23 2.25 -14.63
CA ASP A 536 39.02 1.20 -15.62
C ASP A 536 38.10 1.66 -16.77
N GLN A 537 37.04 2.39 -16.44
CA GLN A 537 36.12 2.96 -17.43
C GLN A 537 36.81 4.07 -18.24
N ILE A 538 37.52 4.98 -17.58
CA ILE A 538 38.29 6.06 -18.23
C ILE A 538 39.37 5.48 -19.15
N ALA A 539 40.06 4.44 -18.70
CA ALA A 539 41.10 3.76 -19.48
C ALA A 539 40.52 3.15 -20.76
N ALA A 540 39.38 2.44 -20.64
CA ALA A 540 38.67 1.87 -21.77
C ALA A 540 38.19 2.94 -22.76
N GLU A 541 37.58 4.01 -22.26
CA GLU A 541 37.00 5.09 -23.06
C GLU A 541 38.08 5.90 -23.81
N LEU A 542 39.21 6.18 -23.17
CA LEU A 542 40.30 6.94 -23.77
C LEU A 542 41.33 6.09 -24.53
N GLY A 543 41.18 4.77 -24.55
CA GLY A 543 42.11 3.84 -25.21
C GLY A 543 43.52 3.83 -24.60
N ILE A 544 43.63 4.01 -23.28
CA ILE A 544 44.90 4.04 -22.53
C ILE A 544 44.90 3.02 -21.38
N SER A 545 46.05 2.76 -20.76
CA SER A 545 46.10 1.88 -19.58
C SER A 545 45.58 2.56 -18.32
N VAL A 546 45.06 1.77 -17.36
CA VAL A 546 44.67 2.27 -16.01
C VAL A 546 45.84 3.01 -15.33
N LYS A 547 47.07 2.50 -15.49
CA LYS A 547 48.29 3.13 -14.95
C LYS A 547 48.58 4.49 -15.59
N ALA A 548 48.23 4.68 -16.87
CA ALA A 548 48.31 5.97 -17.53
C ALA A 548 47.28 6.97 -16.96
N VAL A 549 46.04 6.52 -16.71
CA VAL A 549 45.01 7.34 -16.03
C VAL A 549 45.49 7.79 -14.64
N GLU A 550 46.06 6.88 -13.85
CA GLU A 550 46.62 7.19 -12.53
C GLU A 550 47.73 8.24 -12.58
N LYS A 551 48.63 8.12 -13.56
CA LYS A 551 49.68 9.10 -13.81
C LYS A 551 49.09 10.47 -14.17
N HIS A 552 48.12 10.53 -15.10
CA HIS A 552 47.45 11.77 -15.47
C HIS A 552 46.74 12.41 -14.27
N MET A 553 46.06 11.63 -13.43
CA MET A 553 45.45 12.15 -12.20
C MET A 553 46.48 12.73 -11.23
N ALA A 554 47.64 12.08 -11.05
CA ALA A 554 48.70 12.60 -10.18
C ALA A 554 49.25 13.93 -10.70
N ASP A 555 49.41 14.06 -12.02
CA ASP A 555 49.84 15.31 -12.65
C ASP A 555 48.79 16.42 -12.51
N ILE A 556 47.51 16.09 -12.67
CA ILE A 556 46.40 17.03 -12.46
C ILE A 556 46.37 17.51 -11.01
N ARG A 557 46.47 16.60 -10.03
CA ARG A 557 46.54 16.95 -8.60
C ARG A 557 47.66 17.94 -8.30
N ARG A 558 48.86 17.67 -8.84
CA ARG A 558 50.02 18.56 -8.68
C ARG A 558 49.79 19.92 -9.33
N ARG A 559 49.27 19.97 -10.56
CA ARG A 559 49.04 21.22 -11.31
C ARG A 559 47.95 22.08 -10.68
N TRP A 560 46.84 21.47 -10.30
CA TRP A 560 45.71 22.17 -9.68
C TRP A 560 45.86 22.34 -8.16
N GLN A 561 46.95 21.82 -7.58
CA GLN A 561 47.23 21.84 -6.14
C GLN A 561 46.08 21.27 -5.30
N VAL A 562 45.50 20.17 -5.78
CA VAL A 562 44.40 19.48 -5.12
C VAL A 562 44.82 18.14 -4.55
N SER A 563 44.28 17.79 -3.39
CA SER A 563 44.64 16.58 -2.66
C SER A 563 43.82 15.35 -3.08
N SER A 564 42.66 15.53 -3.72
CA SER A 564 41.70 14.44 -3.95
C SER A 564 41.16 14.35 -5.37
N ARG A 565 40.72 13.16 -5.77
CA ARG A 565 39.99 12.92 -7.02
C ARG A 565 38.67 13.70 -7.07
N VAL A 566 38.03 13.88 -5.94
CA VAL A 566 36.78 14.66 -5.85
C VAL A 566 37.03 16.13 -6.17
N SER A 567 38.13 16.69 -5.65
CA SER A 567 38.52 18.07 -5.97
C SER A 567 38.78 18.24 -7.48
N ILE A 568 39.38 17.24 -8.14
CA ILE A 568 39.49 17.22 -9.62
C ILE A 568 38.11 17.24 -10.27
N ALA A 569 37.18 16.36 -9.86
CA ALA A 569 35.83 16.31 -10.40
C ALA A 569 35.10 17.65 -10.26
N ARG A 570 35.23 18.30 -9.09
CA ARG A 570 34.65 19.61 -8.79
C ARG A 570 35.16 20.70 -9.73
N PHE A 571 36.47 20.85 -9.86
CA PHE A 571 37.06 21.89 -10.72
C PHE A 571 36.84 21.61 -12.21
N ALA A 572 36.82 20.34 -12.62
CA ALA A 572 36.55 19.97 -14.00
C ALA A 572 35.10 20.26 -14.42
N ALA A 573 34.13 20.07 -13.53
CA ALA A 573 32.73 20.44 -13.78
C ALA A 573 32.54 21.96 -13.96
N ALA A 574 33.31 22.77 -13.23
CA ALA A 574 33.28 24.24 -13.30
C ALA A 574 33.75 24.82 -14.64
N LEU A 575 34.66 24.11 -15.32
CA LEU A 575 35.31 24.59 -16.54
C LEU A 575 34.43 24.52 -17.80
N GLY A 576 33.27 23.85 -17.73
CA GLY A 576 32.37 23.65 -18.87
C GLY A 576 32.98 22.82 -20.02
N PRO A 577 32.19 22.50 -21.06
CA PRO A 577 32.68 21.79 -22.23
C PRO A 577 33.63 22.63 -23.11
N ASP A 578 33.69 23.96 -22.92
CA ASP A 578 34.30 24.86 -23.89
C ASP A 578 35.19 25.95 -23.26
N VAL A 579 36.47 25.61 -23.07
CA VAL A 579 37.57 26.60 -23.07
C VAL A 579 38.76 25.94 -23.77
N ALA A 580 38.78 26.03 -25.10
CA ALA A 580 40.02 25.91 -25.85
C ALA A 580 40.95 27.06 -25.41
N GLY A 581 42.04 26.73 -24.72
CA GLY A 581 43.08 27.72 -24.38
C GLY A 581 43.67 28.36 -25.65
N PRO A 582 44.20 29.59 -25.57
CA PRO A 582 44.53 30.42 -26.72
C PRO A 582 45.51 29.72 -27.65
N GLN A 583 45.14 29.65 -28.94
CA GLN A 583 46.04 29.29 -30.03
C GLN A 583 47.22 30.26 -30.00
N ALA A 584 48.44 29.72 -30.01
CA ALA A 584 49.66 30.49 -30.19
C ALA A 584 49.55 31.26 -31.52
N ALA A 585 49.36 32.58 -31.42
CA ALA A 585 49.33 33.47 -32.56
C ALA A 585 50.71 33.45 -33.24
N GLY A 586 50.67 33.23 -34.55
CA GLY A 586 51.83 33.20 -35.42
C GLY A 586 52.62 34.50 -35.40
N ALA A 587 53.93 34.36 -35.56
CA ALA A 587 54.83 35.45 -35.87
C ALA A 587 54.49 36.00 -37.26
N GLU A 588 53.89 37.19 -37.32
CA GLU A 588 53.92 38.05 -38.49
C GLU A 588 54.89 39.20 -38.21
N SER A 589 56.03 39.16 -38.91
CA SER A 589 56.99 40.24 -39.02
C SER A 589 56.47 41.29 -39.99
N ALA A 590 56.10 42.46 -39.49
CA ALA A 590 55.99 43.68 -40.28
C ALA A 590 57.00 44.69 -39.72
N GLY A 591 58.15 44.83 -40.40
CA GLY A 591 59.03 45.99 -40.28
C GLY A 591 58.54 47.09 -41.23
N PRO A 592 58.63 48.37 -40.86
CA PRO A 592 58.04 49.46 -41.62
C PRO A 592 58.94 49.89 -42.79
N ASP A 593 58.27 50.34 -43.84
CA ASP A 593 58.80 51.00 -45.03
C ASP A 593 59.49 52.33 -44.68
N VAL A 594 60.70 52.57 -45.18
CA VAL A 594 61.24 53.93 -45.40
C VAL A 594 62.04 53.90 -46.70
N ALA A 595 61.56 54.68 -47.66
CA ALA A 595 62.15 54.93 -48.96
C ALA A 595 63.51 55.65 -48.89
N GLU A 596 64.48 55.17 -49.66
CA GLU A 596 65.19 55.92 -50.71
C GLU A 596 65.77 54.95 -51.75
#